data_AF-A0A2S8UWH2-F1
#
_entry.id   AF-A0A2S8UWH2-F1
#
_cell.length_a   1.000
_cell.length_b   1.000
_cell.length_c   1.000
_cell.angle_alpha   90.00
_cell.angle_beta   90.00
_cell.angle_gamma   90.00
#
_symmetry.space_group_name_H-M   'P 1'
#
loop_
_entity.id
_entity.type
_entity.pdbx_description
1 polymer ?
#
loop_
_entity_poly.entity_id
_entity_poly.type
_entity_poly.pdbx_seq_one_letter_code
_entity_poly.pdbx_strand_id
1 'polypeptide(L)'
;MAGLALALALISLTAIWASNQLVHRIEDAAARSAGVWMAQVRQAAAGMLARHFDALAKGQMPSDATGGPLFADPQSPTVAELRALAHLPADFPEHSALGFGAQIRVRKGEACPGERCRIDALIYSATPLLKRGTRSADLVGIASVIEAAGGYGGAVWPDTPRQARGSAFRFENPLMPDAPTYPPGTLALWAGAGAEL
;
A
#
# COMPACT_ATOMS: atom_id res chain seq x y z
N MET A 1 50.79 -7.96 -26.22
CA MET A 1 49.44 -8.44 -26.56
C MET A 1 48.62 -8.82 -25.33
N ALA A 2 49.10 -9.67 -24.41
CA ALA A 2 48.35 -10.11 -23.23
C ALA A 2 47.89 -8.99 -22.27
N GLY A 3 48.72 -7.96 -22.03
CA GLY A 3 48.37 -6.85 -21.12
C GLY A 3 47.21 -5.96 -21.61
N LEU A 4 47.11 -5.72 -22.93
CA LEU A 4 46.01 -4.95 -23.52
C LEU A 4 44.68 -5.73 -23.46
N ALA A 5 44.73 -7.03 -23.72
CA ALA A 5 43.56 -7.89 -23.60
C ALA A 5 43.02 -7.94 -22.15
N LEU A 6 43.91 -8.02 -21.16
CA LEU A 6 43.54 -7.99 -19.75
C LEU A 6 42.95 -6.63 -19.34
N ALA A 7 43.57 -5.52 -19.76
CA ALA A 7 43.05 -4.19 -19.48
C ALA A 7 41.65 -3.98 -20.08
N LEU A 8 41.42 -4.40 -21.33
CA LEU A 8 40.11 -4.34 -21.98
C LEU A 8 39.07 -5.22 -21.26
N ALA A 9 39.46 -6.41 -20.80
CA ALA A 9 38.57 -7.29 -20.03
C ALA A 9 38.18 -6.66 -18.68
N LEU A 10 39.11 -6.03 -17.97
CA LEU A 10 38.83 -5.35 -16.70
C LEU A 10 37.92 -4.14 -16.89
N ILE A 11 38.18 -3.32 -17.92
CA ILE A 11 37.35 -2.15 -18.23
C ILE A 11 35.92 -2.59 -18.57
N SER A 12 35.73 -3.63 -19.39
CA SER A 12 34.39 -4.12 -19.75
C SER A 12 33.63 -4.68 -18.54
N LEU A 13 34.30 -5.44 -17.66
CA LEU A 13 33.75 -5.91 -16.39
C LEU A 13 33.28 -4.74 -15.51
N THR A 14 34.10 -3.68 -15.37
CA THR A 14 33.72 -2.49 -14.59
C THR A 14 32.56 -1.71 -15.21
N ALA A 15 32.51 -1.61 -16.54
CA ALA A 15 31.42 -0.94 -17.25
C ALA A 15 30.07 -1.67 -17.09
N ILE A 16 30.07 -3.01 -17.16
CA ILE A 16 28.89 -3.83 -16.93
C ILE A 16 28.41 -3.66 -15.48
N TRP A 17 29.33 -3.71 -14.51
CA TRP A 17 29.00 -3.53 -13.09
C TRP A 17 28.39 -2.16 -12.80
N ALA A 18 28.99 -1.09 -13.34
CA ALA A 18 28.47 0.27 -13.21
C ALA A 18 27.07 0.42 -13.83
N SER A 19 26.82 -0.24 -14.97
CA SER A 19 25.52 -0.23 -15.63
C SER A 19 24.44 -0.94 -14.79
N ASN A 20 24.77 -2.10 -14.21
CA ASN A 20 23.86 -2.82 -13.32
C ASN A 20 23.55 -2.03 -12.04
N GLN A 21 24.54 -1.33 -11.48
CA GLN A 21 24.30 -0.47 -10.32
C GLN A 21 23.30 0.66 -10.61
N LEU A 22 23.34 1.24 -11.80
CA LEU A 22 22.41 2.31 -12.16
C LEU A 22 20.96 1.80 -12.20
N VAL A 23 20.74 0.63 -12.79
CA VAL A 23 19.42 -0.01 -12.85
C VAL A 23 18.86 -0.27 -11.46
N HIS A 24 19.67 -0.84 -10.56
CA HIS A 24 19.24 -1.10 -9.18
C HIS A 24 18.88 0.19 -8.42
N ARG A 25 19.64 1.28 -8.60
CA ARG A 25 19.30 2.57 -7.98
C ARG A 25 17.97 3.14 -8.46
N ILE A 26 17.64 2.96 -9.73
CA ILE A 26 16.35 3.40 -10.29
C ILE A 26 15.21 2.56 -9.71
N GLU A 27 15.38 1.25 -9.63
CA GLU A 27 14.41 0.34 -9.01
C GLU A 27 14.17 0.69 -7.54
N ASP A 28 15.24 0.94 -6.79
CA ASP A 28 15.16 1.37 -5.40
C ASP A 28 14.49 2.74 -5.24
N ALA A 29 14.70 3.67 -6.19
CA ALA A 29 14.02 4.96 -6.20
C ALA A 29 12.52 4.79 -6.49
N ALA A 30 12.15 3.94 -7.45
CA ALA A 30 10.76 3.64 -7.77
C ALA A 30 10.04 2.96 -6.60
N ALA A 31 10.70 2.00 -5.92
CA ALA A 31 10.17 1.34 -4.73
C ALA A 31 9.96 2.32 -3.58
N ARG A 32 10.93 3.18 -3.27
CA ARG A 32 10.77 4.20 -2.22
C ARG A 32 9.67 5.20 -2.55
N SER A 33 9.61 5.66 -3.81
CA SER A 33 8.52 6.54 -4.28
C SER A 33 7.15 5.88 -4.14
N ALA A 34 7.03 4.59 -4.48
CA ALA A 34 5.81 3.83 -4.28
C ALA A 34 5.43 3.70 -2.78
N GLY A 35 6.40 3.55 -1.89
CA GLY A 35 6.17 3.56 -0.44
C GLY A 35 5.62 4.88 0.08
N VAL A 36 6.20 6.00 -0.36
CA VAL A 36 5.68 7.35 -0.05
C VAL A 36 4.27 7.55 -0.60
N TRP A 37 4.03 7.12 -1.84
CA TRP A 37 2.70 7.16 -2.46
C TRP A 37 1.67 6.38 -1.64
N MET A 38 1.98 5.14 -1.23
CA MET A 38 1.08 4.35 -0.38
C MET A 38 0.85 5.01 0.98
N ALA A 39 1.88 5.63 1.57
CA ALA A 39 1.76 6.34 2.84
C ALA A 39 0.81 7.54 2.73
N GLN A 40 0.80 8.25 1.60
CA GLN A 40 -0.14 9.35 1.35
C GLN A 40 -1.57 8.82 1.18
N VAL A 41 -1.79 7.71 0.46
CA VAL A 41 -3.11 7.05 0.39
C VAL A 41 -3.58 6.60 1.77
N ARG A 42 -2.69 6.04 2.60
CA ARG A 42 -2.97 5.68 3.99
C ARG A 42 -3.40 6.89 4.81
N GLN A 43 -2.69 8.01 4.70
CA GLN A 43 -3.03 9.23 5.43
C GLN A 43 -4.38 9.80 5.00
N ALA A 44 -4.68 9.76 3.70
CA ALA A 44 -5.99 10.13 3.18
C ALA A 44 -7.11 9.21 3.70
N ALA A 45 -6.88 7.90 3.74
CA ALA A 45 -7.81 6.95 4.34
C ALA A 45 -8.00 7.24 5.83
N ALA A 46 -6.94 7.51 6.60
CA ALA A 46 -7.05 7.91 8.00
C ALA A 46 -7.89 9.19 8.18
N GLY A 47 -7.69 10.19 7.31
CA GLY A 47 -8.49 11.41 7.30
C GLY A 47 -9.96 11.17 6.95
N MET A 48 -10.25 10.24 6.03
CA MET A 48 -11.60 9.79 5.69
C MET A 48 -12.27 9.09 6.89
N LEU A 49 -11.56 8.16 7.53
CA LEU A 49 -12.06 7.48 8.73
C LEU A 49 -12.35 8.48 9.86
N ALA A 50 -11.46 9.45 10.10
CA ALA A 50 -11.64 10.45 11.15
C ALA A 50 -12.82 11.39 10.84
N ARG A 51 -12.95 11.87 9.59
CA ARG A 51 -14.02 12.79 9.18
C ARG A 51 -15.40 12.13 9.24
N HIS A 52 -15.48 10.84 8.93
CA HIS A 52 -16.75 10.12 8.82
C HIS A 52 -16.92 9.04 9.89
N PHE A 53 -16.19 9.14 11.00
CA PHE A 53 -16.11 8.10 12.03
C PHE A 53 -17.50 7.70 12.54
N ASP A 54 -18.34 8.67 12.92
CA ASP A 54 -19.65 8.38 13.51
C ASP A 54 -20.59 7.63 12.57
N ALA A 55 -20.59 8.00 11.27
CA ALA A 55 -21.40 7.32 10.26
C ALA A 55 -20.89 5.89 10.04
N LEU A 56 -19.57 5.74 9.85
CA LEU A 56 -18.93 4.45 9.63
C LEU A 56 -19.08 3.51 10.84
N ALA A 57 -18.98 4.04 12.07
CA ALA A 57 -19.15 3.29 13.31
C ALA A 57 -20.55 2.70 13.45
N LYS A 58 -21.57 3.43 12.98
CA LYS A 58 -22.97 2.99 12.93
C LYS A 58 -23.28 2.09 11.72
N GLY A 59 -22.32 1.90 10.80
CA GLY A 59 -22.55 1.21 9.53
C GLY A 59 -23.45 1.98 8.57
N GLN A 60 -23.51 3.31 8.72
CA GLN A 60 -24.27 4.20 7.87
C GLN A 60 -23.41 4.71 6.71
N MET A 61 -24.05 4.99 5.59
CA MET A 61 -23.42 5.64 4.43
C MET A 61 -23.10 7.10 4.77
N PRO A 62 -21.85 7.55 4.70
CA PRO A 62 -21.53 8.97 4.82
C PRO A 62 -22.25 9.78 3.74
N SER A 63 -22.92 10.86 4.12
CA SER A 63 -23.70 11.70 3.22
C SER A 63 -23.24 13.15 3.21
N ASP A 64 -23.50 13.85 2.11
CA ASP A 64 -23.25 15.29 1.97
C ASP A 64 -24.34 16.13 2.66
N ALA A 65 -24.21 17.47 2.54
CA ALA A 65 -25.17 18.42 3.10
C ALA A 65 -26.58 18.34 2.48
N THR A 66 -26.72 17.71 1.31
CA THR A 66 -27.99 17.46 0.62
C THR A 66 -28.57 16.07 0.91
N GLY A 67 -27.85 15.24 1.67
CA GLY A 67 -28.22 13.86 1.98
C GLY A 67 -27.82 12.83 0.91
N GLY A 68 -27.05 13.24 -0.11
CA GLY A 68 -26.52 12.34 -1.14
C GLY A 68 -25.34 11.49 -0.62
N PRO A 69 -25.15 10.26 -1.11
CA PRO A 69 -24.03 9.41 -0.70
C PRO A 69 -22.67 9.99 -1.16
N LEU A 70 -21.70 10.07 -0.25
CA LEU A 70 -20.34 10.55 -0.56
C LEU A 70 -19.46 9.50 -1.23
N PHE A 71 -19.74 8.22 -1.00
CA PHE A 71 -18.99 7.09 -1.51
C PHE A 71 -19.94 6.10 -2.18
N ALA A 72 -19.48 5.41 -3.22
CA ALA A 72 -20.22 4.29 -3.79
C ALA A 72 -20.29 3.11 -2.80
N ASP A 73 -19.16 2.81 -2.15
CA ASP A 73 -19.06 1.85 -1.05
C ASP A 73 -18.06 2.36 0.01
N PRO A 74 -18.53 2.74 1.22
CA PRO A 74 -17.66 3.21 2.30
C PRO A 74 -16.69 2.14 2.82
N GLN A 75 -16.97 0.85 2.58
CA GLN A 75 -16.10 -0.25 2.95
C GLN A 75 -15.00 -0.50 1.93
N SER A 76 -15.11 0.06 0.73
CA SER A 76 -14.14 -0.04 -0.36
C SER A 76 -13.97 1.29 -1.10
N PRO A 77 -13.55 2.38 -0.43
CA PRO A 77 -13.35 3.66 -1.10
C PRO A 77 -12.21 3.57 -2.11
N THR A 78 -12.31 4.36 -3.18
CA THR A 78 -11.33 4.44 -4.25
C THR A 78 -10.40 5.65 -4.06
N VAL A 79 -9.21 5.60 -4.67
CA VAL A 79 -8.28 6.74 -4.68
C VAL A 79 -8.93 7.95 -5.37
N ALA A 80 -9.70 7.72 -6.44
CA ALA A 80 -10.47 8.75 -7.13
C ALA A 80 -11.52 9.43 -6.23
N GLU A 81 -12.26 8.67 -5.40
CA GLU A 81 -13.20 9.24 -4.43
C GLU A 81 -12.49 10.04 -3.34
N LEU A 82 -11.37 9.52 -2.79
CA LEU A 82 -10.56 10.26 -1.82
C LEU A 82 -10.04 11.58 -2.39
N ARG A 83 -9.70 11.62 -3.68
CA ARG A 83 -9.32 12.86 -4.39
C ARG A 83 -10.50 13.80 -4.56
N ALA A 84 -11.66 13.29 -5.01
CA ALA A 84 -12.86 14.09 -5.22
C ALA A 84 -13.37 14.75 -3.92
N LEU A 85 -13.19 14.08 -2.78
CA LEU A 85 -13.58 14.57 -1.44
C LEU A 85 -12.47 15.35 -0.72
N ALA A 86 -11.40 15.70 -1.44
CA ALA A 86 -10.25 16.46 -0.93
C ALA A 86 -9.56 15.81 0.28
N HIS A 87 -9.54 14.48 0.36
CA HIS A 87 -8.63 13.73 1.24
C HIS A 87 -7.24 13.55 0.62
N LEU A 88 -7.15 13.65 -0.72
CA LEU A 88 -5.90 13.69 -1.49
C LEU A 88 -5.84 14.97 -2.33
N PRO A 89 -4.62 15.45 -2.69
CA PRO A 89 -4.46 16.52 -3.68
C PRO A 89 -5.15 16.22 -5.01
N ALA A 90 -5.63 17.26 -5.69
CA ALA A 90 -6.37 17.12 -6.95
C ALA A 90 -5.52 16.55 -8.11
N ASP A 91 -4.20 16.65 -8.02
CA ASP A 91 -3.21 16.13 -8.97
C ASP A 91 -2.57 14.82 -8.49
N PHE A 92 -3.07 14.23 -7.39
CA PHE A 92 -2.52 12.99 -6.85
C PHE A 92 -2.64 11.85 -7.88
N PRO A 93 -1.53 11.15 -8.17
CA PRO A 93 -1.49 10.15 -9.22
C PRO A 93 -2.28 8.89 -8.83
N GLU A 94 -3.00 8.34 -9.80
CA GLU A 94 -3.80 7.13 -9.62
C GLU A 94 -2.96 5.87 -9.38
N HIS A 95 -1.71 5.88 -9.87
CA HIS A 95 -0.77 4.75 -9.79
C HIS A 95 0.54 5.19 -9.15
N SER A 96 1.20 4.24 -8.49
CA SER A 96 2.54 4.41 -7.94
C SER A 96 3.61 4.44 -9.03
N ALA A 97 4.85 4.81 -8.66
CA ALA A 97 6.02 4.72 -9.55
C ALA A 97 6.34 3.28 -10.00
N LEU A 98 5.79 2.26 -9.33
CA LEU A 98 5.88 0.85 -9.72
C LEU A 98 4.69 0.40 -10.58
N GLY A 99 3.78 1.32 -10.94
CA GLY A 99 2.68 1.10 -11.88
C GLY A 99 1.42 0.45 -11.30
N PHE A 100 1.37 0.20 -9.99
CA PHE A 100 0.17 -0.35 -9.34
C PHE A 100 -0.72 0.75 -8.76
N GLY A 101 -2.04 0.53 -8.76
CA GLY A 101 -2.99 1.33 -7.98
C GLY A 101 -3.18 0.79 -6.56
N ALA A 102 -4.13 1.36 -5.81
CA ALA A 102 -4.44 0.92 -4.45
C ALA A 102 -5.88 0.40 -4.35
N GLN A 103 -6.06 -0.62 -3.51
CA GLN A 103 -7.38 -1.11 -3.11
C GLN A 103 -7.53 -0.88 -1.60
N ILE A 104 -8.53 -0.10 -1.21
CA ILE A 104 -8.76 0.25 0.19
C ILE A 104 -9.89 -0.62 0.74
N ARG A 105 -9.72 -1.17 1.93
CA ARG A 105 -10.74 -1.98 2.61
C ARG A 105 -10.91 -1.47 4.02
N VAL A 106 -12.13 -1.08 4.36
CA VAL A 106 -12.49 -0.54 5.67
C VAL A 106 -13.34 -1.55 6.42
N ARG A 107 -12.94 -1.85 7.65
CA ARG A 107 -13.62 -2.77 8.54
C ARG A 107 -13.86 -2.11 9.89
N LYS A 108 -15.12 -2.11 10.32
CA LYS A 108 -15.48 -1.75 11.70
C LYS A 108 -15.11 -2.89 12.65
N GLY A 109 -14.63 -2.54 13.83
CA GLY A 109 -14.46 -3.49 14.92
C GLY A 109 -15.81 -3.97 15.47
N GLU A 110 -15.80 -5.10 16.17
CA GLU A 110 -17.01 -5.70 16.75
C GLU A 110 -17.63 -4.82 17.86
N ALA A 111 -16.83 -3.96 18.50
CA ALA A 111 -17.28 -3.02 19.52
C ALA A 111 -17.99 -1.77 18.97
N CYS A 112 -18.30 -1.73 17.67
CA CYS A 112 -18.95 -0.60 17.02
C CYS A 112 -20.47 -0.82 16.83
N PRO A 113 -21.33 0.14 17.23
CA PRO A 113 -21.00 1.41 17.88
C PRO A 113 -20.75 1.25 19.39
N GLY A 114 -19.84 2.05 19.96
CA GLY A 114 -19.54 2.02 21.39
C GLY A 114 -18.27 2.79 21.77
N GLU A 115 -18.00 2.94 23.06
CA GLU A 115 -16.84 3.70 23.58
C GLU A 115 -15.48 3.12 23.16
N ARG A 116 -15.45 1.81 22.87
CA ARG A 116 -14.27 1.10 22.36
C ARG A 116 -14.34 0.83 20.85
N CYS A 117 -15.19 1.57 20.14
CA CYS A 117 -15.30 1.42 18.69
C CYS A 117 -13.99 1.85 18.02
N ARG A 118 -13.50 0.98 17.13
CA ARG A 118 -12.34 1.19 16.29
C ARG A 118 -12.70 0.80 14.87
N ILE A 119 -12.26 1.60 13.92
CA ILE A 119 -12.43 1.34 12.50
C ILE A 119 -11.05 1.25 11.89
N ASP A 120 -10.80 0.17 11.16
CA ASP A 120 -9.52 -0.14 10.54
C ASP A 120 -9.65 -0.06 9.02
N ALA A 121 -8.70 0.61 8.36
CA ALA A 121 -8.53 0.60 6.93
C ALA A 121 -7.21 -0.10 6.56
N LEU A 122 -7.28 -1.03 5.61
CA LEU A 122 -6.12 -1.58 4.93
C LEU A 122 -6.05 -1.10 3.49
N ILE A 123 -4.86 -0.64 3.11
CA ILE A 123 -4.54 -0.13 1.78
C ILE A 123 -3.63 -1.16 1.12
N TYR A 124 -4.17 -1.93 0.19
CA TYR A 124 -3.43 -2.95 -0.54
C TYR A 124 -2.91 -2.41 -1.88
N SER A 125 -1.75 -2.87 -2.33
CA SER A 125 -1.38 -2.69 -3.74
C SER A 125 -2.33 -3.51 -4.63
N ALA A 126 -2.78 -2.92 -5.73
CA ALA A 126 -3.72 -3.60 -6.63
C ALA A 126 -3.12 -4.83 -7.31
N THR A 127 -1.80 -4.87 -7.46
CA THR A 127 -1.02 -6.00 -7.95
C THR A 127 0.09 -6.37 -6.96
N PRO A 128 0.49 -7.65 -6.87
CA PRO A 128 1.63 -8.04 -6.06
C PRO A 128 2.94 -7.59 -6.70
N LEU A 129 3.93 -7.28 -5.86
CA LEU A 129 5.28 -7.00 -6.32
C LEU A 129 6.05 -8.30 -6.52
N LEU A 130 6.31 -8.64 -7.78
CA LEU A 130 6.96 -9.88 -8.20
C LEU A 130 8.32 -9.59 -8.83
N LYS A 131 9.28 -10.52 -8.67
CA LYS A 131 10.56 -10.44 -9.36
C LYS A 131 10.33 -10.56 -10.86
N ARG A 132 10.92 -9.66 -11.65
CA ARG A 132 10.78 -9.63 -13.11
C ARG A 132 11.06 -11.00 -13.73
N GLY A 133 10.20 -11.41 -14.67
CA GLY A 133 10.31 -12.69 -15.37
C GLY A 133 9.97 -13.91 -14.52
N THR A 134 9.52 -13.74 -13.29
CA THR A 134 9.13 -14.85 -12.40
C THR A 134 7.74 -14.62 -11.81
N ARG A 135 7.22 -15.65 -11.12
CA ARG A 135 6.01 -15.55 -10.28
C ARG A 135 6.32 -15.46 -8.78
N SER A 136 7.58 -15.18 -8.43
CA SER A 136 8.03 -15.11 -7.03
C SER A 136 7.92 -13.68 -6.51
N ALA A 137 7.49 -13.53 -5.25
CA ALA A 137 7.47 -12.23 -4.59
C ALA A 137 8.87 -11.59 -4.56
N ASP A 138 8.94 -10.30 -4.87
CA ASP A 138 10.18 -9.53 -4.76
C ASP A 138 10.36 -9.00 -3.33
N LEU A 139 10.96 -9.83 -2.47
CA LEU A 139 11.15 -9.51 -1.06
C LEU A 139 12.01 -8.25 -0.84
N VAL A 140 12.95 -7.96 -1.74
CA VAL A 140 13.80 -6.77 -1.64
C VAL A 140 13.00 -5.52 -1.98
N GLY A 141 12.30 -5.53 -3.12
CA GLY A 141 11.42 -4.42 -3.49
C GLY A 141 10.33 -4.18 -2.44
N ILE A 142 9.75 -5.25 -1.88
CA ILE A 142 8.74 -5.15 -0.81
C ILE A 142 9.33 -4.48 0.43
N ALA A 143 10.53 -4.88 0.86
CA ALA A 143 11.20 -4.27 2.00
C ALA A 143 11.46 -2.78 1.78
N SER A 144 11.94 -2.37 0.61
CA SER A 144 12.19 -0.96 0.26
C SER A 144 10.91 -0.12 0.25
N VAL A 145 9.79 -0.67 -0.23
CA VAL A 145 8.48 0.02 -0.16
C VAL A 145 8.01 0.17 1.28
N ILE A 146 8.11 -0.90 2.09
CA ILE A 146 7.67 -0.91 3.50
C ILE A 146 8.49 0.07 4.34
N GLU A 147 9.81 0.12 4.13
CA GLU A 147 10.70 1.08 4.80
C GLU A 147 10.26 2.52 4.51
N ALA A 148 10.07 2.86 3.24
CA ALA A 148 9.63 4.19 2.83
C ALA A 148 8.21 4.54 3.30
N ALA A 149 7.38 3.54 3.61
CA ALA A 149 6.05 3.72 4.20
C ALA A 149 6.07 4.05 5.71
N GLY A 150 7.25 4.16 6.33
CA GLY A 150 7.41 4.77 7.65
C GLY A 150 6.83 3.95 8.81
N GLY A 151 6.95 2.62 8.77
CA GLY A 151 6.58 1.74 9.90
C GLY A 151 5.11 1.29 9.94
N TYR A 152 4.28 1.78 9.04
CA TYR A 152 2.89 1.31 8.85
C TYR A 152 2.74 0.35 7.68
N GLY A 153 3.84 0.07 6.97
CA GLY A 153 3.88 -0.87 5.86
C GLY A 153 3.97 -2.32 6.31
N GLY A 154 3.46 -3.19 5.45
CA GLY A 154 3.46 -4.63 5.56
C GLY A 154 3.19 -5.26 4.21
N ALA A 155 3.00 -6.57 4.20
CA ALA A 155 2.65 -7.32 3.01
C ALA A 155 1.89 -8.59 3.35
N VAL A 156 1.31 -9.21 2.33
CA VAL A 156 0.99 -10.63 2.34
C VAL A 156 2.28 -11.38 2.03
N TRP A 157 2.88 -11.98 3.04
CA TRP A 157 4.17 -12.65 2.89
C TRP A 157 4.00 -14.10 2.41
N PRO A 158 4.93 -14.63 1.59
CA PRO A 158 4.85 -16.01 1.10
C PRO A 158 4.83 -17.09 2.20
N ASP A 159 5.48 -16.84 3.33
CA ASP A 159 5.53 -17.74 4.50
C ASP A 159 4.23 -17.72 5.32
N THR A 160 3.47 -16.61 5.27
CA THR A 160 2.21 -16.44 5.98
C THR A 160 1.10 -15.88 5.07
N PRO A 161 0.67 -16.62 4.03
CA PRO A 161 -0.21 -16.09 2.98
C PRO A 161 -1.63 -15.78 3.47
N ARG A 162 -2.05 -16.38 4.59
CA ARG A 162 -3.35 -16.16 5.21
C ARG A 162 -3.46 -14.83 5.96
N GLN A 163 -2.39 -14.04 6.01
CA GLN A 163 -2.37 -12.79 6.76
C GLN A 163 -1.65 -11.68 6.00
N ALA A 164 -2.20 -10.48 6.09
CA ALA A 164 -1.46 -9.26 5.83
C ALA A 164 -0.80 -8.81 7.13
N ARG A 165 0.53 -8.71 7.16
CA ARG A 165 1.29 -8.33 8.36
C ARG A 165 2.35 -7.27 8.08
N GLY A 166 2.45 -6.33 9.00
CA GLY A 166 3.50 -5.33 9.10
C GLY A 166 3.99 -5.20 10.55
N SER A 167 4.82 -4.21 10.83
CA SER A 167 5.25 -3.90 12.21
C SER A 167 4.11 -3.40 13.10
N ALA A 168 3.18 -2.62 12.53
CA ALA A 168 2.09 -1.99 13.26
C ALA A 168 0.78 -2.78 13.26
N PHE A 169 0.69 -3.87 12.49
CA PHE A 169 -0.58 -4.57 12.30
C PHE A 169 -0.42 -6.04 11.89
N ARG A 170 -1.48 -6.81 12.15
CA ARG A 170 -1.70 -8.15 11.63
C ARG A 170 -3.19 -8.36 11.42
N PHE A 171 -3.58 -8.68 10.18
CA PHE A 171 -4.95 -8.97 9.83
C PHE A 171 -5.03 -10.25 9.01
N GLU A 172 -6.16 -10.94 9.10
CA GLU A 172 -6.50 -12.06 8.22
C GLU A 172 -6.60 -11.56 6.76
N ASN A 173 -6.31 -12.47 5.83
CA ASN A 173 -6.41 -12.26 4.40
C ASN A 173 -7.31 -13.38 3.83
N PRO A 174 -8.54 -13.06 3.39
CA PRO A 174 -9.11 -11.71 3.19
C PRO A 174 -9.50 -11.00 4.51
N LEU A 175 -9.62 -9.67 4.47
CA LEU A 175 -9.94 -8.84 5.65
C LEU A 175 -11.35 -9.09 6.22
N MET A 176 -12.27 -9.48 5.34
CA MET A 176 -13.67 -9.81 5.62
C MET A 176 -14.16 -10.89 4.62
N PRO A 177 -15.20 -11.66 4.93
CA PRO A 177 -15.61 -12.82 4.12
C PRO A 177 -15.84 -12.53 2.63
N ASP A 178 -16.42 -11.38 2.30
CA ASP A 178 -16.75 -11.00 0.92
C ASP A 178 -15.63 -10.19 0.22
N ALA A 179 -14.49 -9.98 0.90
CA ALA A 179 -13.36 -9.26 0.32
C ALA A 179 -12.47 -10.19 -0.53
N PRO A 180 -11.76 -9.63 -1.54
CA PRO A 180 -10.81 -10.41 -2.32
C PRO A 180 -9.67 -10.94 -1.45
N THR A 181 -9.21 -12.14 -1.75
CA THR A 181 -7.99 -12.71 -1.17
C THR A 181 -6.78 -12.18 -1.94
N TYR A 182 -5.82 -11.58 -1.24
CA TYR A 182 -4.63 -10.99 -1.86
C TYR A 182 -3.50 -12.03 -1.95
N PRO A 183 -2.81 -12.15 -3.10
CA PRO A 183 -1.72 -13.11 -3.24
C PRO A 183 -0.44 -12.66 -2.50
N PRO A 184 0.51 -13.58 -2.24
CA PRO A 184 1.82 -13.21 -1.74
C PRO A 184 2.52 -12.17 -2.61
N GLY A 185 3.16 -11.21 -1.95
CA GLY A 185 3.80 -10.06 -2.59
C GLY A 185 2.90 -8.83 -2.72
N THR A 186 1.61 -8.92 -2.38
CA THR A 186 0.76 -7.74 -2.23
C THR A 186 1.21 -6.92 -1.02
N LEU A 187 1.51 -5.64 -1.25
CA LEU A 187 1.85 -4.66 -0.22
C LEU A 187 0.58 -4.26 0.53
N ALA A 188 0.70 -3.94 1.82
CA ALA A 188 -0.42 -3.51 2.64
C ALA A 188 0.02 -2.42 3.64
N LEU A 189 -0.75 -1.35 3.77
CA LEU A 189 -0.59 -0.34 4.83
C LEU A 189 -1.85 -0.29 5.70
N TRP A 190 -1.67 0.04 6.97
CA TRP A 190 -2.78 0.13 7.93
C TRP A 190 -3.00 1.55 8.44
N ALA A 191 -4.26 1.98 8.47
CA ALA A 191 -4.75 3.14 9.18
C ALA A 191 -5.89 2.74 10.12
N GLY A 192 -5.98 3.38 11.30
CA GLY A 192 -7.07 3.18 12.23
C GLY A 192 -7.63 4.52 12.70
N ALA A 193 -8.88 4.51 13.12
CA ALA A 193 -9.53 5.61 13.83
C ALA A 193 -10.41 5.06 14.96
N GLY A 194 -10.61 5.85 16.02
CA GLY A 194 -11.41 5.48 17.20
C GLY A 194 -10.56 5.36 18.45
N ALA A 195 -11.01 4.56 19.42
CA ALA A 195 -10.30 4.39 20.69
C ALA A 195 -8.88 3.84 20.47
N GLU A 196 -7.89 4.72 20.58
CA GLU A 196 -6.50 4.35 20.79
C GLU A 196 -6.37 3.97 22.28
N LEU A 197 -5.79 2.79 22.54
CA LEU A 197 -5.48 2.36 23.90
C LEU A 197 -4.41 3.27 24.52
#